data_AF-A0A182SBK3-F1
#
_entry.id   AF-A0A182SBK3-F1
#
_cell.length_a   1.000
_cell.length_b   1.000
_cell.length_c   1.000
_cell.angle_alpha   90.00
_cell.angle_beta   90.00
_cell.angle_gamma   90.00
#
_symmetry.space_group_name_H-M   'P 1'
#
loop_
_entity.id
_entity.type
_entity.pdbx_description
1 polymer ?
#
loop_
_entity_poly.entity_id
_entity_poly.type
_entity_poly.pdbx_seq_one_letter_code
_entity_poly.pdbx_strand_id
1 'polypeptide(L)'
;MIMVNCSDRGFYQLPQYLPGNTTVLHIARNKLQSVDSLTTNEHYQSVQDIYLDENRITTIDILEDTIWLDNFRILSLRGNRLNRIRVYSVEHAIERNPGVGKLYLSNNPWRCGCRFAIRFQRFLRKHESLVADSRNITCYFINDDDGRKQYLPVLTVTPNDICRSSEHNTAAFYNTLSIIFASLIVLIFTKLAYDYYHYRKYGKLPWLIMKMP
;
A
#
# COMPACT_ATOMS: atom_id res chain seq x y z
N MET A 1 13.99 -13.73 -31.81
CA MET A 1 13.67 -12.51 -31.05
C MET A 1 13.13 -11.49 -32.03
N ILE A 2 11.86 -11.11 -31.92
CA ILE A 2 11.24 -10.08 -32.75
C ILE A 2 10.88 -8.90 -31.85
N MET A 3 11.27 -7.70 -32.28
CA MET A 3 10.98 -6.44 -31.59
C MET A 3 9.96 -5.64 -32.40
N VAL A 4 8.93 -5.15 -31.71
CA VAL A 4 7.93 -4.26 -32.28
C VAL A 4 7.98 -2.94 -31.54
N ASN A 5 8.05 -1.83 -32.28
CA ASN A 5 8.07 -0.48 -31.73
C ASN A 5 6.81 0.30 -32.14
N CYS A 6 5.93 0.50 -31.16
CA CYS A 6 4.67 1.23 -31.21
C CYS A 6 4.73 2.53 -30.38
N SER A 7 5.93 3.03 -30.05
CA SER A 7 6.09 4.26 -29.25
C SER A 7 5.64 5.51 -30.02
N ASP A 8 5.11 6.50 -29.32
CA ASP A 8 4.71 7.81 -29.87
C ASP A 8 3.63 7.76 -30.97
N ARG A 9 2.75 6.75 -30.94
CA ARG A 9 1.70 6.54 -31.97
C ARG A 9 0.30 6.99 -31.52
N GLY A 10 0.16 7.50 -30.29
CA GLY A 10 -1.12 7.97 -29.75
C GLY A 10 -2.08 6.84 -29.36
N PHE A 11 -1.58 5.63 -29.07
CA PHE A 11 -2.41 4.50 -28.66
C PHE A 11 -3.11 4.74 -27.32
N TYR A 12 -4.40 4.41 -27.24
CA TYR A 12 -5.18 4.42 -26.00
C TYR A 12 -5.31 3.03 -25.38
N GLN A 13 -5.09 1.99 -26.17
CA GLN A 13 -5.10 0.58 -25.81
C GLN A 13 -3.96 -0.14 -26.54
N LEU A 14 -3.56 -1.29 -26.01
CA LEU A 14 -2.59 -2.16 -26.66
C LEU A 14 -3.14 -2.62 -28.04
N PRO A 15 -2.31 -2.64 -29.11
CA PRO A 15 -2.76 -3.07 -30.44
C PRO A 15 -3.37 -4.48 -30.44
N GLN A 16 -4.45 -4.67 -31.21
CA GLN A 16 -5.10 -5.98 -31.29
C GLN A 16 -4.22 -7.05 -31.94
N TYR A 17 -3.35 -6.64 -32.86
CA TYR A 17 -2.48 -7.56 -33.60
C TYR A 17 -1.01 -7.20 -33.37
N LEU A 18 -0.23 -8.21 -33.05
CA LEU A 18 1.23 -8.16 -33.10
C LEU A 18 1.72 -9.21 -34.11
N PRO A 19 2.82 -8.96 -34.82
CA PRO A 19 3.53 -10.00 -35.56
C PRO A 19 3.76 -11.24 -34.69
N GLY A 20 3.60 -12.43 -35.26
CA GLY A 20 3.88 -13.68 -34.56
C GLY A 20 5.32 -13.71 -34.02
N ASN A 21 5.52 -14.36 -32.87
CA ASN A 21 6.82 -14.45 -32.17
C ASN A 21 7.42 -13.11 -31.72
N THR A 22 6.60 -12.08 -31.54
CA THR A 22 7.02 -10.82 -30.91
C THR A 22 7.41 -11.06 -29.46
N THR A 23 8.70 -10.90 -29.15
CA THR A 23 9.26 -11.09 -27.80
C THR A 23 9.49 -9.78 -27.07
N VAL A 24 9.67 -8.68 -27.81
CA VAL A 24 9.96 -7.34 -27.28
C VAL A 24 8.95 -6.34 -27.83
N LEU A 25 8.29 -5.60 -26.94
CA LEU A 25 7.33 -4.57 -27.30
C LEU A 25 7.70 -3.23 -26.65
N HIS A 26 8.02 -2.25 -27.49
CA HIS A 26 8.13 -0.86 -27.08
C HIS A 26 6.82 -0.14 -27.38
N ILE A 27 6.15 0.42 -26.37
CA ILE A 27 4.91 1.18 -26.55
C ILE A 27 4.88 2.42 -25.63
N ALA A 28 6.05 3.03 -25.48
CA ALA A 28 6.23 4.21 -24.64
C ALA A 28 5.57 5.46 -25.23
N ARG A 29 5.33 6.47 -24.39
CA ARG A 29 4.80 7.79 -24.78
C ARG A 29 3.48 7.70 -25.56
N ASN A 30 2.55 6.91 -25.02
CA ASN A 30 1.19 6.78 -25.53
C ASN A 30 0.18 7.22 -24.46
N LYS A 31 -1.09 6.85 -24.62
CA LYS A 31 -2.20 7.23 -23.72
C LYS A 31 -2.86 6.00 -23.11
N LEU A 32 -2.12 4.88 -23.00
CA LEU A 32 -2.62 3.62 -22.44
C LEU A 32 -3.07 3.80 -20.99
N GLN A 33 -4.21 3.22 -20.64
CA GLN A 33 -4.76 3.25 -19.28
C GLN A 33 -4.78 1.89 -18.60
N SER A 34 -4.79 0.80 -19.38
CA SER A 34 -4.77 -0.57 -18.89
C SER A 34 -3.77 -1.43 -19.67
N VAL A 35 -3.50 -2.61 -19.14
CA VAL A 35 -2.58 -3.62 -19.70
C VAL A 35 -3.30 -4.95 -19.94
N ASP A 36 -4.63 -4.92 -20.04
CA ASP A 36 -5.49 -6.11 -20.06
C ASP A 36 -5.17 -7.03 -21.23
N SER A 37 -4.77 -6.47 -22.39
CA SER A 37 -4.41 -7.27 -23.56
C SER A 37 -3.19 -8.18 -23.33
N LEU A 38 -2.35 -7.94 -22.31
CA LEU A 38 -1.29 -8.87 -21.94
C LEU A 38 -1.83 -10.22 -21.45
N THR A 39 -3.06 -10.23 -20.94
CA THR A 39 -3.68 -11.42 -20.35
C THR A 39 -4.79 -11.97 -21.23
N THR A 40 -5.49 -11.11 -21.97
CA THR A 40 -6.66 -11.50 -22.78
C THR A 40 -6.37 -11.74 -24.25
N ASN A 41 -5.20 -11.32 -24.77
CA ASN A 41 -4.89 -11.41 -26.19
C ASN A 41 -3.72 -12.39 -26.44
N GLU A 42 -4.00 -13.42 -27.22
CA GLU A 42 -3.07 -14.51 -27.54
C GLU A 42 -1.79 -14.02 -28.22
N HIS A 43 -1.85 -12.91 -28.96
CA HIS A 43 -0.69 -12.32 -29.62
C HIS A 43 0.39 -11.79 -28.65
N TYR A 44 0.05 -11.64 -27.35
CA TYR A 44 0.96 -11.17 -26.32
C TYR A 44 1.63 -12.29 -25.51
N GLN A 45 1.23 -13.56 -25.71
CA GLN A 45 1.74 -14.70 -24.93
C GLN A 45 3.26 -14.89 -25.04
N SER A 46 3.86 -14.50 -26.17
CA SER A 46 5.31 -14.60 -26.40
C SER A 46 6.11 -13.35 -25.98
N VAL A 47 5.43 -12.27 -25.57
CA VAL A 47 6.07 -11.00 -25.19
C VAL A 47 6.65 -11.12 -23.79
N GLN A 48 7.97 -11.02 -23.68
CA GLN A 48 8.69 -11.11 -22.40
C GLN A 48 9.24 -9.75 -21.96
N ASP A 49 9.60 -8.89 -22.91
CA ASP A 49 10.09 -7.54 -22.63
C ASP A 49 9.04 -6.53 -23.07
N ILE A 50 8.53 -5.75 -22.13
CA ILE A 50 7.58 -4.69 -22.41
C ILE A 50 7.99 -3.36 -21.79
N TYR A 51 7.97 -2.32 -22.62
CA TYR A 51 8.26 -0.94 -22.22
C TYR A 51 7.01 -0.08 -22.37
N LEU A 52 6.34 0.17 -21.24
CA LEU A 52 5.10 0.95 -21.12
C LEU A 52 5.35 2.36 -20.58
N ASP A 53 6.58 2.85 -20.72
CA ASP A 53 7.00 4.14 -20.15
C ASP A 53 6.14 5.30 -20.64
N GLU A 54 5.91 6.31 -19.79
CA GLU A 54 5.22 7.55 -20.12
C GLU A 54 3.80 7.35 -20.70
N ASN A 55 3.04 6.45 -20.09
CA ASN A 55 1.62 6.22 -20.38
C ASN A 55 0.73 6.77 -19.25
N ARG A 56 -0.54 6.35 -19.20
CA ARG A 56 -1.54 6.78 -18.20
C ARG A 56 -2.06 5.59 -17.37
N ILE A 57 -1.26 4.53 -17.23
CA ILE A 57 -1.67 3.30 -16.54
C ILE A 57 -1.82 3.61 -15.05
N THR A 58 -2.96 3.22 -14.47
CA THR A 58 -3.30 3.50 -13.06
C THR A 58 -3.19 2.27 -12.16
N THR A 59 -3.30 1.07 -12.74
CA THR A 59 -3.14 -0.20 -12.05
C THR A 59 -2.61 -1.28 -13.00
N ILE A 60 -1.94 -2.28 -12.43
CA ILE A 60 -1.54 -3.53 -13.11
C ILE A 60 -2.14 -4.76 -12.40
N ASP A 61 -3.17 -4.54 -11.59
CA ASP A 61 -3.80 -5.57 -10.78
C ASP A 61 -4.33 -6.74 -11.62
N ILE A 62 -4.72 -6.48 -12.87
CA ILE A 62 -5.17 -7.51 -13.83
C ILE A 62 -4.10 -8.56 -14.15
N LEU A 63 -2.82 -8.28 -13.89
CA LEU A 63 -1.71 -9.19 -14.13
C LEU A 63 -1.51 -10.20 -12.98
N GLU A 64 -2.18 -10.01 -11.84
CA GLU A 64 -2.08 -10.94 -10.72
C GLU A 64 -2.49 -12.36 -11.12
N ASP A 65 -1.67 -13.34 -10.73
CA ASP A 65 -1.88 -14.77 -11.00
C ASP A 65 -2.01 -15.11 -12.50
N THR A 66 -1.37 -14.32 -13.37
CA THR A 66 -1.36 -14.55 -14.82
C THR A 66 -0.05 -15.13 -15.30
N ILE A 67 -0.14 -15.99 -16.32
CA ILE A 67 1.01 -16.61 -16.98
C ILE A 67 2.00 -15.56 -17.50
N TRP A 68 1.50 -14.39 -17.93
CA TRP A 68 2.35 -13.30 -18.40
C TRP A 68 3.23 -12.74 -17.28
N LEU A 69 2.65 -12.48 -16.09
CA LEU A 69 3.41 -11.98 -14.94
C LEU A 69 4.41 -13.01 -14.40
N ASP A 70 4.13 -14.30 -14.57
CA ASP A 70 5.04 -15.37 -14.16
C ASP A 70 6.21 -15.60 -15.16
N ASN A 71 6.18 -15.00 -16.36
CA ASN A 71 7.16 -15.27 -17.43
C ASN A 71 7.84 -14.02 -18.04
N PHE A 72 7.52 -12.81 -17.57
CA PHE A 72 8.16 -11.60 -18.11
C PHE A 72 9.67 -11.56 -17.79
N ARG A 73 10.45 -10.96 -18.68
CA ARG A 73 11.87 -10.69 -18.45
C ARG A 73 12.12 -9.21 -18.16
N ILE A 74 11.48 -8.30 -18.89
CA ILE A 74 11.56 -6.86 -18.61
C ILE A 74 10.16 -6.26 -18.55
N LEU A 75 9.87 -5.54 -17.46
CA LEU A 75 8.67 -4.73 -17.32
C LEU A 75 9.06 -3.31 -16.94
N SER A 76 8.85 -2.35 -17.84
CA SER A 76 9.08 -0.94 -17.57
C SER A 76 7.76 -0.17 -17.51
N LEU A 77 7.46 0.40 -16.35
CA LEU A 77 6.24 1.17 -16.06
C LEU A 77 6.55 2.62 -15.67
N ARG A 78 7.71 3.16 -16.05
CA ARG A 78 8.14 4.48 -15.59
C ARG A 78 7.22 5.58 -16.10
N GLY A 79 7.01 6.62 -15.31
CA GLY A 79 6.24 7.79 -15.77
C GLY A 79 4.76 7.50 -16.03
N ASN A 80 4.20 6.49 -15.38
CA ASN A 80 2.77 6.20 -15.42
C ASN A 80 2.03 6.89 -14.26
N ARG A 81 0.78 6.50 -14.03
CA ARG A 81 -0.10 7.04 -12.98
C ARG A 81 -0.39 6.00 -11.90
N LEU A 82 0.52 5.05 -11.69
CA LEU A 82 0.38 4.02 -10.68
C LEU A 82 0.45 4.65 -9.29
N ASN A 83 -0.57 4.40 -8.48
CA ASN A 83 -0.62 4.88 -7.11
C ASN A 83 -0.50 3.78 -6.05
N ARG A 84 -0.67 2.52 -6.45
CA ARG A 84 -0.54 1.34 -5.61
C ARG A 84 -0.20 0.14 -6.49
N ILE A 85 0.41 -0.86 -5.88
CA ILE A 85 0.76 -2.12 -6.51
C ILE A 85 0.56 -3.23 -5.50
N ARG A 86 0.09 -4.40 -5.93
CA ARG A 86 0.04 -5.57 -5.07
C ARG A 86 1.44 -6.16 -4.94
N VAL A 87 2.19 -5.64 -3.98
CA VAL A 87 3.59 -6.01 -3.72
C VAL A 87 3.77 -7.51 -3.60
N TYR A 88 2.85 -8.18 -2.88
CA TYR A 88 2.89 -9.64 -2.72
C TYR A 88 2.79 -10.38 -4.06
N SER A 89 1.83 -10.00 -4.91
CA SER A 89 1.60 -10.66 -6.20
C SER A 89 2.80 -10.51 -7.14
N VAL A 90 3.42 -9.33 -7.16
CA VAL A 90 4.63 -9.08 -7.97
C VAL A 90 5.85 -9.79 -7.39
N GLU A 91 6.03 -9.76 -6.07
CA GLU A 91 7.12 -10.48 -5.40
C GLU A 91 7.03 -11.99 -5.65
N HIS A 92 5.84 -12.55 -5.52
CA HIS A 92 5.57 -13.98 -5.74
C HIS A 92 5.83 -14.41 -7.19
N ALA A 93 5.44 -13.60 -8.17
CA ALA A 93 5.71 -13.87 -9.58
C ALA A 93 7.22 -13.81 -9.89
N ILE A 94 7.93 -12.83 -9.30
CA ILE A 94 9.40 -12.71 -9.44
C ILE A 94 10.11 -13.92 -8.84
N GLU A 95 9.69 -14.40 -7.66
CA GLU A 95 10.31 -15.54 -6.99
C GLU A 95 10.16 -16.86 -7.77
N ARG A 96 9.08 -17.00 -8.55
CA ARG A 96 8.81 -18.18 -9.38
C ARG A 96 9.44 -18.12 -10.77
N ASN A 97 9.85 -16.92 -11.21
CA ASN A 97 10.32 -16.68 -12.56
C ASN A 97 11.86 -16.64 -12.60
N PRO A 98 12.55 -17.74 -12.99
CA PRO A 98 14.00 -17.75 -13.09
C PRO A 98 14.53 -16.85 -14.23
N GLY A 99 13.67 -16.48 -15.18
CA GLY A 99 14.00 -15.63 -16.32
C GLY A 99 13.78 -14.14 -16.07
N VAL A 100 13.37 -13.75 -14.86
CA VAL A 100 13.13 -12.34 -14.51
C VAL A 100 14.42 -11.52 -14.65
N GLY A 101 14.36 -10.46 -15.45
CA GLY A 101 15.48 -9.58 -15.74
C GLY A 101 15.43 -8.29 -14.95
N LYS A 102 14.54 -7.37 -15.36
CA LYS A 102 14.47 -5.99 -14.81
C LYS A 102 13.05 -5.47 -14.67
N LEU A 103 12.80 -4.78 -13.57
CA LEU A 103 11.57 -4.06 -13.28
C LEU A 103 11.88 -2.57 -13.11
N TYR A 104 11.07 -1.69 -13.70
CA TYR A 104 11.20 -0.25 -13.56
C TYR A 104 9.88 0.39 -13.11
N LEU A 105 9.90 1.09 -11.97
CA LEU A 105 8.71 1.61 -11.28
C LEU A 105 8.81 3.10 -10.90
N SER A 106 9.93 3.76 -11.21
CA SER A 106 10.15 5.19 -10.90
C SER A 106 9.17 6.11 -11.62
N ASN A 107 9.12 7.37 -11.17
CA ASN A 107 8.26 8.41 -11.76
C ASN A 107 6.76 8.05 -11.78
N ASN A 108 6.30 7.27 -10.80
CA ASN A 108 4.88 7.01 -10.57
C ASN A 108 4.44 7.70 -9.26
N PRO A 109 3.19 8.20 -9.20
CA PRO A 109 2.65 8.83 -8.00
C PRO A 109 2.23 7.76 -6.97
N TRP A 110 3.19 7.05 -6.39
CA TRP A 110 2.93 6.04 -5.36
C TRP A 110 2.29 6.69 -4.12
N ARG A 111 1.07 6.28 -3.77
CA ARG A 111 0.39 6.73 -2.55
C ARG A 111 0.81 5.83 -1.40
N CYS A 112 1.71 6.32 -0.56
CA CYS A 112 2.16 5.56 0.60
C CYS A 112 1.22 5.77 1.79
N GLY A 113 0.53 4.71 2.19
CA GLY A 113 0.02 4.59 3.57
C GLY A 113 0.96 3.75 4.43
N CYS A 114 0.83 3.84 5.76
CA CYS A 114 1.68 3.13 6.73
C CYS A 114 2.00 1.67 6.35
N ARG A 115 0.98 0.85 6.11
CA ARG A 115 1.16 -0.58 5.77
C ARG A 115 1.77 -0.79 4.38
N PHE A 116 1.36 -0.02 3.38
CA PHE A 116 1.84 -0.18 2.00
C PHE A 116 3.31 0.21 1.91
N ALA A 117 3.71 1.34 2.49
CA ALA A 117 5.07 1.84 2.41
C ALA A 117 6.08 0.90 3.05
N ILE A 118 5.78 0.33 4.22
CA ILE A 118 6.66 -0.66 4.89
C ILE A 118 6.88 -1.89 4.00
N ARG A 119 5.80 -2.42 3.40
CA ARG A 119 5.88 -3.59 2.52
C ARG A 119 6.64 -3.26 1.24
N PHE A 120 6.34 -2.11 0.64
CA PHE A 120 6.97 -1.67 -0.60
C PHE A 120 8.45 -1.39 -0.40
N GLN A 121 8.84 -0.72 0.69
CA GLN A 121 10.23 -0.50 1.07
C GLN A 121 10.98 -1.83 1.26
N ARG A 122 10.39 -2.81 1.96
CA ARG A 122 11.00 -4.14 2.13
C ARG A 122 11.21 -4.85 0.79
N PHE A 123 10.19 -4.83 -0.08
CA PHE A 123 10.27 -5.40 -1.42
C PHE A 123 11.41 -4.78 -2.24
N LEU A 124 11.50 -3.44 -2.26
CA LEU A 124 12.54 -2.73 -3.00
C LEU A 124 13.95 -3.00 -2.46
N ARG A 125 14.11 -3.11 -1.13
CA ARG A 125 15.40 -3.48 -0.53
C ARG A 125 15.80 -4.92 -0.84
N LYS A 126 14.86 -5.85 -0.75
CA LYS A 126 15.10 -7.27 -1.04
C LYS A 126 15.47 -7.51 -2.51
N HIS A 127 14.85 -6.75 -3.43
CA HIS A 127 15.02 -6.91 -4.87
C HIS A 127 15.72 -5.72 -5.53
N GLU A 128 16.66 -5.06 -4.84
CA GLU A 128 17.36 -3.86 -5.35
C GLU A 128 18.05 -4.12 -6.71
N SER A 129 18.57 -5.34 -6.94
CA SER A 129 19.22 -5.72 -8.19
C SER A 129 18.25 -5.93 -9.36
N LEU A 130 16.99 -6.29 -9.09
CA LEU A 130 15.95 -6.53 -10.09
C LEU A 130 15.18 -5.24 -10.40
N VAL A 131 14.85 -4.47 -9.37
CA VAL A 131 14.21 -3.15 -9.50
C VAL A 131 15.28 -2.09 -9.74
N ALA A 132 15.70 -1.96 -11.00
CA ALA A 132 16.87 -1.18 -11.38
C ALA A 132 16.79 0.31 -11.00
N ASP A 133 15.58 0.88 -10.92
CA ASP A 133 15.36 2.28 -10.57
C ASP A 133 14.83 2.48 -9.14
N SER A 134 15.01 1.49 -8.27
CA SER A 134 14.52 1.48 -6.88
C SER A 134 14.89 2.74 -6.09
N ARG A 135 16.08 3.30 -6.30
CA ARG A 135 16.57 4.53 -5.65
C ARG A 135 15.83 5.80 -6.07
N ASN A 136 15.22 5.80 -7.24
CA ASN A 136 14.49 6.92 -7.81
C ASN A 136 12.98 6.82 -7.53
N ILE A 137 12.54 5.78 -6.81
CA ILE A 137 11.14 5.61 -6.42
C ILE A 137 10.86 6.49 -5.21
N THR A 138 10.00 7.49 -5.43
CA THR A 138 9.43 8.31 -4.38
C THR A 138 7.98 7.92 -4.15
N CYS A 139 7.48 8.16 -2.95
CA CYS A 139 6.06 8.08 -2.69
C CYS A 139 5.57 9.32 -1.96
N TYR A 140 4.28 9.59 -2.13
CA TYR A 140 3.63 10.71 -1.47
C TYR A 140 2.72 10.24 -0.34
N PHE A 141 2.66 11.10 0.67
CA PHE A 141 1.79 11.03 1.81
C PHE A 141 0.86 12.24 1.76
N ILE A 142 -0.35 12.10 2.31
CA ILE A 142 -1.25 13.24 2.51
C ILE A 142 -1.06 13.62 3.97
N ASN A 143 -0.61 14.84 4.21
CA ASN A 143 -0.53 15.38 5.56
C ASN A 143 -1.96 15.61 6.10
N ASP A 144 -2.24 15.09 7.28
CA ASP A 144 -3.57 15.22 7.89
C ASP A 144 -3.90 16.68 8.25
N ASP A 145 -2.88 17.52 8.50
CA ASP A 145 -3.05 18.92 8.93
C ASP A 145 -3.42 19.88 7.80
N ASP A 146 -2.81 19.73 6.61
CA ASP A 146 -2.92 20.69 5.49
C ASP A 146 -3.40 20.07 4.17
N GLY A 147 -3.58 18.75 4.13
CA GLY A 147 -3.98 18.00 2.93
C GLY A 147 -2.95 18.00 1.80
N ARG A 148 -1.75 18.55 2.02
CA ARG A 148 -0.70 18.63 1.00
C ARG A 148 -0.03 17.28 0.80
N LYS A 149 0.47 17.08 -0.43
CA LYS A 149 1.25 15.91 -0.80
C LYS A 149 2.72 16.14 -0.45
N GLN A 150 3.25 15.36 0.48
CA GLN A 150 4.68 15.31 0.78
C GLN A 150 5.32 14.12 0.08
N TYR A 151 6.33 14.35 -0.76
CA TYR A 151 7.05 13.30 -1.49
C TYR A 151 8.36 12.95 -0.79
N LEU A 152 8.57 11.66 -0.52
CA LEU A 152 9.76 11.13 0.14
C LEU A 152 10.28 9.89 -0.62
N PRO A 153 11.59 9.65 -0.68
CA PRO A 153 12.13 8.42 -1.28
C PRO A 153 11.74 7.19 -0.45
N VAL A 154 11.25 6.15 -1.11
CA VAL A 154 10.73 4.95 -0.43
C VAL A 154 11.83 4.21 0.36
N LEU A 155 13.06 4.21 -0.14
CA LEU A 155 14.17 3.49 0.50
C LEU A 155 14.73 4.19 1.76
N THR A 156 14.57 5.50 1.87
CA THR A 156 15.16 6.32 2.95
C THR A 156 14.14 6.73 4.02
N VAL A 157 12.85 6.62 3.74
CA VAL A 157 11.79 7.03 4.66
C VAL A 157 11.76 6.15 5.92
N THR A 158 11.57 6.75 7.09
CA THR A 158 11.51 6.03 8.38
C THR A 158 10.07 5.66 8.75
N PRO A 159 9.84 4.62 9.57
CA PRO A 159 8.49 4.28 10.04
C PRO A 159 7.75 5.45 10.68
N ASN A 160 8.43 6.34 11.39
CA ASN A 160 7.83 7.50 12.04
C ASN A 160 7.33 8.55 11.03
N ASP A 161 8.02 8.68 9.89
CA ASP A 161 7.59 9.57 8.81
C ASP A 161 6.32 9.04 8.11
N ILE A 162 6.16 7.72 8.06
CA ILE A 162 5.09 7.02 7.31
C ILE A 162 3.86 6.76 8.19
N CYS A 163 4.11 6.37 9.44
CA CYS A 163 3.13 5.95 10.41
C CYS A 163 3.04 7.01 11.50
N ARG A 164 2.64 8.22 11.10
CA ARG A 164 2.06 9.13 12.09
C ARG A 164 0.74 8.53 12.51
N SER A 165 0.69 8.06 13.75
CA SER A 165 -0.59 7.79 14.37
C SER A 165 -1.37 9.11 14.37
N SER A 166 -2.58 9.10 13.82
CA SER A 166 -3.56 10.15 14.10
C SER A 166 -4.02 10.00 15.56
N GLU A 167 -3.06 10.00 16.50
CA GLU A 167 -3.24 9.72 17.92
C GLU A 167 -3.57 10.98 18.71
N HIS A 168 -3.50 12.16 18.10
CA HIS A 168 -3.72 13.39 18.87
C HIS A 168 -5.13 13.50 19.45
N ASN A 169 -6.15 12.96 18.76
CA ASN A 169 -7.54 13.01 19.23
C ASN A 169 -8.01 11.72 19.91
N THR A 170 -7.55 10.55 19.47
CA THR A 170 -7.96 9.26 20.04
C THR A 170 -7.24 8.97 21.36
N ALA A 171 -5.94 9.23 21.47
CA ALA A 171 -5.20 9.01 22.71
C ALA A 171 -5.67 9.96 23.82
N ALA A 172 -5.97 11.22 23.48
CA ALA A 172 -6.55 12.18 24.43
C ALA A 172 -7.93 11.69 24.95
N PHE A 173 -8.81 11.22 24.06
CA PHE A 173 -10.10 10.65 24.44
C PHE A 173 -9.97 9.45 25.38
N TYR A 174 -9.11 8.47 25.06
CA TYR A 174 -8.90 7.30 25.90
C TYR A 174 -8.26 7.63 27.26
N ASN A 175 -7.34 8.60 27.30
CA ASN A 175 -6.76 9.07 28.55
C ASN A 175 -7.80 9.76 29.44
N THR A 176 -8.61 10.66 28.89
CA THR A 176 -9.71 11.31 29.63
C THR A 176 -10.71 10.29 30.16
N LEU A 177 -11.10 9.32 29.32
CA LEU A 177 -12.03 8.25 29.70
C LEU A 177 -11.47 7.38 30.83
N SER A 178 -10.17 7.03 30.77
CA SER A 178 -9.49 6.24 31.79
C SER A 178 -9.45 6.96 33.14
N ILE A 179 -9.18 8.27 33.16
CA ILE A 179 -9.19 9.10 34.37
C ILE A 179 -10.58 9.15 35.00
N ILE A 180 -11.64 9.29 34.19
CA ILE A 180 -13.02 9.28 34.68
C ILE A 180 -13.33 7.94 35.35
N PHE A 181 -13.01 6.81 34.71
CA PHE A 181 -13.23 5.49 35.31
C PHE A 181 -12.44 5.31 36.61
N ALA A 182 -11.17 5.72 36.66
CA ALA A 182 -10.36 5.65 37.87
C ALA A 182 -10.99 6.46 39.03
N SER A 183 -11.48 7.67 38.77
CA SER A 183 -12.14 8.50 39.78
C SER A 183 -13.43 7.87 40.31
N LEU A 184 -14.25 7.28 39.44
CA LEU A 184 -15.49 6.59 39.82
C LEU A 184 -15.20 5.37 40.69
N ILE A 185 -14.17 4.59 40.32
CA ILE A 185 -13.71 3.43 41.09
C ILE A 185 -13.26 3.87 42.49
N VAL A 186 -12.46 4.93 42.61
CA VAL A 186 -12.02 5.46 43.91
C VAL A 186 -13.24 5.89 44.74
N LEU A 187 -14.18 6.63 44.16
CA LEU A 187 -15.40 7.06 44.86
C LEU A 187 -16.23 5.87 45.36
N ILE A 188 -16.37 4.81 44.55
CA ILE A 188 -17.07 3.58 44.94
C ILE A 188 -16.34 2.90 46.10
N PHE A 189 -15.02 2.75 46.04
CA PHE A 189 -14.25 2.14 47.13
C PHE A 189 -14.27 2.98 48.41
N THR A 190 -14.15 4.30 48.31
CA THR A 190 -14.24 5.20 49.47
C THR A 190 -15.63 5.13 50.10
N LYS A 191 -16.69 5.12 49.29
CA LYS A 191 -18.06 4.99 49.77
C LYS A 191 -18.32 3.62 50.40
N LEU A 192 -17.80 2.55 49.81
CA LEU A 192 -17.87 1.19 50.35
C LEU A 192 -17.14 1.10 51.70
N ALA A 193 -15.94 1.67 51.80
CA ALA A 193 -15.17 1.71 53.04
C ALA A 193 -15.86 2.55 54.13
N TYR A 194 -16.44 3.69 53.76
CA TYR A 194 -17.24 4.52 54.66
C TYR A 194 -18.46 3.78 55.18
N ASP A 195 -19.25 3.16 54.30
CA ASP A 195 -20.43 2.37 54.65
C ASP A 195 -20.05 1.19 55.55
N TYR A 196 -18.95 0.49 55.24
CA TYR A 196 -18.42 -0.61 56.05
C TYR A 196 -18.01 -0.15 57.45
N TYR A 197 -17.28 0.98 57.55
CA TYR A 197 -16.87 1.56 58.82
C TYR A 197 -18.09 1.98 59.67
N HIS A 198 -19.05 2.68 59.05
CA HIS A 198 -20.26 3.16 59.71
C HIS A 198 -21.12 1.98 60.19
N TYR A 199 -21.28 0.94 59.38
CA TYR A 199 -21.98 -0.28 59.75
C TYR A 199 -21.32 -0.95 60.96
N ARG A 200 -19.99 -1.10 60.96
CA ARG A 200 -19.25 -1.71 62.08
C ARG A 200 -19.36 -0.93 63.38
N LYS A 201 -19.43 0.41 63.32
CA LYS A 201 -19.46 1.28 64.50
C LYS A 201 -20.86 1.49 65.07
N TYR A 202 -21.88 1.58 64.22
CA TYR A 202 -23.24 1.96 64.63
C TYR A 202 -24.29 0.86 64.44
N GLY A 203 -23.94 -0.28 63.82
CA GLY A 203 -24.84 -1.41 63.60
C GLY A 203 -26.00 -1.14 62.62
N LYS A 204 -25.99 -0.01 61.91
CA LYS A 204 -27.03 0.40 60.95
C LYS A 204 -26.52 0.23 59.53
N LEU A 205 -27.29 -0.48 58.69
CA LEU A 205 -26.97 -0.67 57.27
C LEU A 205 -27.12 0.66 56.50
N PRO A 206 -26.34 0.86 55.42
CA PRO A 206 -26.52 2.01 54.53
C PRO A 206 -27.93 2.02 53.90
N TRP A 207 -28.50 3.22 53.75
CA TRP A 207 -29.89 3.46 53.34
C TRP A 207 -30.32 2.73 52.05
N LEU A 208 -29.39 2.52 51.12
CA LEU A 208 -29.63 1.79 49.86
C LEU A 208 -30.06 0.33 50.09
N ILE A 209 -29.54 -0.34 51.12
CA ILE A 209 -29.88 -1.75 51.42
C ILE A 209 -31.23 -1.82 52.13
N MET A 210 -31.63 -0.79 52.87
CA MET A 210 -32.93 -0.73 53.54
C MET A 210 -34.11 -0.52 52.56
N LYS A 211 -33.84 -0.18 51.29
CA LYS A 211 -34.84 0.10 50.26
C LYS A 211 -34.79 -0.84 49.05
N MET A 212 -33.90 -1.84 49.06
CA MET A 212 -33.98 -2.93 48.09
C MET A 212 -35.11 -3.90 48.54
N PRO A 213 -36.17 -4.09 47.75
CA PRO A 213 -37.19 -5.12 48.03
C PRO A 213 -36.61 -6.53 47.95
#